data_AF-A0A6G1YVP5-F1
#
_entry.id   AF-A0A6G1YVP5-F1
#
_cell.length_a   1.000
_cell.length_b   1.000
_cell.length_c   1.000
_cell.angle_alpha   90.00
_cell.angle_beta   90.00
_cell.angle_gamma   90.00
#
_symmetry.space_group_name_H-M   'P 1'
#
loop_
_entity.id
_entity.type
_entity.pdbx_description
1 polymer ?
#
loop_
_entity_poly.entity_id
_entity_poly.type
_entity_poly.pdbx_seq_one_letter_code
_entity_poly.pdbx_strand_id
1 'polypeptide(L)'
;MAFEEINRLSREVLIKTKDIVQGLGFELVYADTDSVFLKKNGASLDDFENVNKILAKEAGLPISLENYFKFLVLLPLEADVKIEALQHYFGITQSNELIARGIEIRRHDAPIS
;
A
#
# COMPACT_ATOMS: atom_id res chain seq x y z
N MET A 1 -5.41 -18.28 19.87
CA MET A 1 -3.97 -18.15 20.21
C MET A 1 -3.17 -17.70 18.99
N ALA A 2 -3.17 -18.42 17.85
CA ALA A 2 -2.38 -18.01 16.67
C ALA A 2 -2.74 -16.64 16.06
N PHE A 3 -4.04 -16.28 15.96
CA PHE A 3 -4.47 -15.01 15.33
C PHE A 3 -4.06 -13.75 16.11
N GLU A 4 -4.06 -13.83 17.45
CA GLU A 4 -3.67 -12.71 18.31
C GLU A 4 -2.16 -12.44 18.22
N GLU A 5 -1.37 -13.51 18.14
CA GLU A 5 0.08 -13.44 18.00
C GLU A 5 0.51 -12.91 16.63
N ILE A 6 -0.18 -13.33 15.56
CA ILE A 6 0.00 -12.77 14.20
C ILE A 6 -0.31 -11.27 14.18
N ASN A 7 -1.47 -10.85 14.71
CA ASN A 7 -1.84 -9.45 14.76
C ASN A 7 -0.86 -8.58 15.56
N ARG A 8 -0.34 -9.11 16.69
CA ARG A 8 0.68 -8.42 17.48
C ARG A 8 1.96 -8.21 16.66
N LEU A 9 2.43 -9.26 15.98
CA LEU A 9 3.63 -9.19 15.15
C LEU A 9 3.45 -8.20 13.98
N SER A 10 2.31 -8.27 13.28
CA SER A 10 1.98 -7.32 12.20
C SER A 10 1.96 -5.87 12.68
N ARG A 11 1.42 -5.63 13.89
CA ARG A 11 1.40 -4.29 14.48
C ARG A 11 2.81 -3.78 14.84
N GLU A 12 3.66 -4.63 15.40
CA GLU A 12 5.04 -4.26 15.74
C GLU A 12 5.85 -3.94 14.48
N VAL A 13 5.72 -4.74 13.42
CA VAL A 13 6.33 -4.48 12.11
C VAL A 13 5.84 -3.16 11.55
N LEU A 14 4.54 -2.88 11.61
CA LEU A 14 3.97 -1.64 11.11
C LEU A 14 4.51 -0.40 11.84
N ILE A 15 4.64 -0.46 13.17
CA ILE A 15 5.20 0.62 13.98
C ILE A 15 6.65 0.90 13.57
N LYS A 16 7.48 -0.16 13.45
CA LYS A 16 8.87 -0.02 13.01
C LYS A 16 8.97 0.55 11.61
N THR A 17 8.15 0.06 10.67
CA THR A 17 8.09 0.58 9.31
C THR A 17 7.77 2.06 9.31
N LYS A 18 6.76 2.47 10.10
CA LYS A 18 6.40 3.89 10.24
C LYS A 18 7.57 4.73 10.72
N ASP A 19 8.26 4.31 11.78
CA ASP A 19 9.38 5.07 12.35
C ASP A 19 10.54 5.22 11.34
N ILE A 20 10.86 4.15 10.61
CA ILE A 20 11.90 4.15 9.57
C ILE A 20 11.55 5.11 8.44
N VAL A 21 10.35 4.98 7.86
CA VAL A 21 9.97 5.79 6.68
C VAL A 21 9.85 7.27 7.05
N GLN A 22 9.32 7.58 8.25
CA GLN A 22 9.25 8.96 8.75
C GLN A 22 10.65 9.54 9.00
N GLY A 23 11.58 8.76 9.57
CA GLY A 23 12.98 9.17 9.73
C GLY A 23 13.70 9.46 8.41
N LEU A 24 13.26 8.84 7.31
CA LEU A 24 13.76 9.09 5.94
C LEU A 24 13.00 10.22 5.23
N GLY A 25 12.06 10.89 5.91
CA GLY A 25 11.27 12.00 5.39
C GLY A 25 10.12 11.58 4.48
N PHE A 26 9.67 10.32 4.55
CA PHE A 26 8.48 9.84 3.87
C PHE A 26 7.25 9.93 4.76
N GLU A 27 6.11 10.19 4.13
CA GLU A 27 4.79 10.09 4.71
C GLU A 27 4.24 8.68 4.46
N LEU A 28 3.80 8.00 5.52
CA LEU A 28 3.04 6.75 5.42
C LEU A 28 1.57 7.11 5.19
N VAL A 29 1.12 7.04 3.93
CA VAL A 29 -0.23 7.44 3.51
C VAL A 29 -1.25 6.37 3.88
N TYR A 30 -0.86 5.11 3.77
CA TYR A 30 -1.72 3.96 4.04
C TYR A 30 -0.91 2.74 4.43
N ALA A 31 -1.50 1.86 5.23
CA ALA A 31 -0.97 0.55 5.56
C ALA A 31 -2.07 -0.44 5.91
N ASP A 32 -1.90 -1.69 5.48
CA ASP A 32 -2.65 -2.85 5.97
C ASP A 32 -1.68 -3.95 6.43
N THR A 33 -2.18 -5.19 6.55
CA THR A 33 -1.41 -6.35 7.01
C THR A 33 -0.29 -6.74 6.05
N ASP A 34 -0.40 -6.41 4.76
CA ASP A 34 0.46 -6.95 3.71
C ASP A 34 1.17 -5.84 2.91
N SER A 35 0.64 -4.61 2.91
CA SER A 35 1.07 -3.52 2.04
C SER A 35 1.13 -2.17 2.74
N VAL A 36 2.03 -1.30 2.29
CA VAL A 36 2.13 0.10 2.72
C VAL A 36 2.28 1.03 1.52
N PHE A 37 1.71 2.23 1.62
CA PHE A 37 1.89 3.28 0.61
C PHE A 37 2.64 4.46 1.22
N LEU A 38 3.71 4.83 0.54
CA LEU A 38 4.60 5.90 0.96
C LEU A 38 4.52 7.06 -0.02
N LYS A 39 4.66 8.27 0.51
CA LYS A 39 4.73 9.50 -0.29
C LYS A 39 5.87 10.37 0.18
N LYS A 40 6.60 10.95 -0.76
CA LYS A 40 7.61 11.98 -0.48
C LYS A 40 7.71 12.90 -1.69
N ASN A 41 7.54 14.19 -1.47
CA ASN A 41 7.60 15.18 -2.55
C ASN A 41 9.02 15.24 -3.11
N GLY A 42 9.15 15.16 -4.43
CA GLY A 42 10.45 15.19 -5.11
C GLY A 42 11.30 13.92 -4.94
N ALA A 43 10.76 12.83 -4.39
CA ALA A 43 11.45 11.56 -4.33
C ALA A 43 11.54 10.92 -5.72
N SER A 44 12.70 10.33 -6.00
CA SER A 44 12.97 9.50 -7.16
C SER A 44 12.61 8.03 -6.88
N LEU A 45 12.57 7.21 -7.94
CA LEU A 45 12.37 5.76 -7.78
C LEU A 45 13.47 5.13 -6.90
N ASP A 46 14.72 5.58 -7.04
CA ASP A 46 15.84 5.11 -6.22
C ASP A 46 15.66 5.38 -4.73
N ASP A 47 14.99 6.49 -4.36
CA ASP A 47 14.66 6.78 -2.97
C ASP A 47 13.68 5.74 -2.40
N PHE A 48 12.68 5.32 -3.18
CA PHE A 48 11.73 4.27 -2.79
C PHE A 48 12.40 2.90 -2.73
N GLU A 49 13.29 2.58 -3.68
CA GLU A 49 14.08 1.35 -3.66
C GLU A 49 15.02 1.27 -2.44
N ASN A 50 15.60 2.41 -2.03
CA ASN A 50 16.42 2.47 -0.83
C ASN A 50 15.59 2.21 0.43
N VAL A 51 14.39 2.80 0.54
CA VAL A 51 13.45 2.48 1.63
C VAL A 51 13.11 0.99 1.63
N ASN A 52 12.81 0.42 0.46
CA ASN A 52 12.47 -1.00 0.33
C ASN A 52 13.59 -1.91 0.86
N LYS A 53 14.85 -1.62 0.51
CA LYS A 53 16.04 -2.35 1.01
C LYS A 53 16.19 -2.25 2.52
N ILE A 54 16.00 -1.07 3.10
CA ILE A 54 16.09 -0.86 4.55
C ILE A 54 14.99 -1.65 5.26
N LEU A 55 13.74 -1.52 4.79
CA LEU A 55 12.61 -2.24 5.38
C LEU A 55 12.78 -3.76 5.27
N ALA A 56 13.23 -4.28 4.13
CA ALA A 56 13.46 -5.72 3.95
C ALA A 56 14.53 -6.25 4.93
N LYS A 57 15.60 -5.47 5.15
CA LYS A 57 16.65 -5.81 6.11
C LYS A 57 16.15 -5.80 7.56
N GLU A 58 15.38 -4.79 7.94
CA GLU A 58 14.88 -4.63 9.32
C GLU A 58 13.73 -5.60 9.65
N ALA A 59 12.86 -5.89 8.68
CA ALA A 59 11.75 -6.82 8.86
C ALA A 59 12.20 -8.30 8.77
N GLY A 60 13.36 -8.57 8.17
CA GLY A 60 13.83 -9.94 7.90
C GLY A 60 12.95 -10.71 6.92
N LEU A 61 12.14 -9.99 6.13
CA LEU A 61 11.19 -10.52 5.16
C LEU A 61 11.46 -9.87 3.79
N PRO A 62 11.24 -10.59 2.68
CA PRO A 62 11.30 -9.98 1.37
C PRO A 62 10.19 -8.93 1.24
N ILE A 63 10.57 -7.69 0.91
CA ILE A 63 9.65 -6.60 0.59
C ILE A 63 9.96 -6.15 -0.84
N SER A 64 8.90 -5.91 -1.61
CA SER A 64 8.99 -5.54 -3.02
C SER A 64 8.28 -4.21 -3.25
N LEU A 65 8.92 -3.33 -4.03
CA LEU A 65 8.25 -2.15 -4.56
C LEU A 65 7.35 -2.57 -5.73
N GLU A 66 6.07 -2.82 -5.48
CA GLU A 66 5.16 -3.28 -6.55
C GLU A 66 4.80 -2.18 -7.56
N ASN A 67 4.55 -0.96 -7.08
CA ASN A 67 4.00 0.11 -7.92
C ASN A 67 4.60 1.47 -7.58
N TYR A 68 4.91 2.25 -8.62
CA TYR A 68 5.35 3.64 -8.50
C TYR A 68 4.34 4.57 -9.19
N PHE A 69 3.55 5.28 -8.38
CA PHE A 69 2.41 6.07 -8.83
C PHE A 69 2.76 7.55 -9.09
N LYS A 70 2.16 8.13 -10.13
CA LYS A 70 2.03 9.58 -10.32
C LYS A 70 0.91 10.14 -9.44
N PHE A 71 -0.21 9.42 -9.44
CA PHE A 71 -1.42 9.77 -8.71
C PHE A 71 -2.03 8.50 -8.13
N LEU A 72 -2.52 8.58 -6.90
CA LEU A 72 -3.20 7.51 -6.19
C LEU A 72 -4.39 8.10 -5.45
N VAL A 73 -5.54 7.44 -5.56
CA VAL A 73 -6.78 7.78 -4.85
C VAL A 73 -7.17 6.57 -4.01
N LEU A 74 -7.23 6.77 -2.70
CA LEU A 74 -7.75 5.81 -1.73
C LEU A 74 -9.24 6.07 -1.55
N LEU A 75 -10.06 5.04 -1.73
CA LEU A 75 -11.51 5.17 -1.64
C LEU A 75 -11.99 4.74 -0.25
N PRO A 76 -12.63 5.63 0.53
CA PRO A 76 -13.35 5.21 1.73
C PRO A 76 -14.65 4.51 1.30
N LEU A 77 -14.88 3.28 1.75
CA LEU A 77 -16.20 2.66 1.59
C LEU A 77 -17.13 3.19 2.68
N GLU A 78 -18.30 3.71 2.32
CA GLU A 78 -19.30 4.09 3.32
C GLU A 78 -19.91 2.84 3.98
N ALA A 79 -19.98 2.92 5.32
CA ALA A 79 -20.83 2.16 6.26
C ALA A 79 -20.34 0.79 6.80
N ASP A 80 -19.98 0.84 8.09
CA ASP A 80 -20.44 -0.07 9.15
C ASP A 80 -19.98 -1.54 9.21
N VAL A 81 -18.77 -1.86 8.76
CA VAL A 81 -18.09 -3.09 9.20
C VAL A 81 -16.68 -2.75 9.70
N LYS A 82 -16.49 -2.91 11.01
CA LYS A 82 -15.19 -2.82 11.68
C LYS A 82 -14.14 -3.62 10.89
N ILE A 83 -13.12 -2.90 10.40
CA ILE A 83 -11.76 -3.36 10.07
C ILE A 83 -11.50 -3.92 8.66
N GLU A 84 -12.49 -4.17 7.78
CA GLU A 84 -12.22 -4.69 6.41
C GLU A 84 -12.33 -3.64 5.26
N ALA A 85 -12.47 -2.36 5.59
CA ALA A 85 -12.95 -1.32 4.67
C ALA A 85 -11.89 -0.64 3.76
N LEU A 86 -10.70 -1.20 3.54
CA LEU A 86 -9.59 -0.41 2.95
C LEU A 86 -8.90 -1.01 1.70
N GLN A 87 -9.48 -2.04 1.09
CA GLN A 87 -8.88 -2.69 -0.10
C GLN A 87 -9.17 -2.00 -1.45
N HIS A 88 -9.73 -0.78 -1.44
CA HIS A 88 -10.16 -0.08 -2.66
C HIS A 88 -9.27 1.13 -2.97
N TYR A 89 -8.52 1.05 -4.06
CA TYR A 89 -7.76 2.18 -4.59
C TYR A 89 -7.67 2.13 -6.11
N PHE A 90 -7.44 3.29 -6.71
CA PHE A 90 -6.95 3.36 -8.08
C PHE A 90 -5.82 4.37 -8.19
N GLY A 91 -4.90 4.12 -9.12
CA GLY A 91 -3.76 5.00 -9.35
C GLY A 91 -3.25 4.90 -10.78
N ILE A 92 -2.55 5.94 -11.20
CA ILE A 92 -1.87 6.00 -12.49
C ILE A 92 -0.37 5.85 -12.22
N THR A 93 0.27 4.85 -12.81
CA THR A 93 1.71 4.62 -12.66
C THR A 93 2.53 5.68 -13.40
N GLN A 94 3.83 5.74 -13.14
CA GLN A 94 4.74 6.57 -13.94
C GLN A 94 4.69 6.24 -15.45
N SER A 95 4.36 5.00 -15.81
CA SER A 95 4.19 4.53 -17.19
C SER A 95 2.82 4.87 -17.80
N ASN A 96 1.98 5.67 -17.11
CA ASN A 96 0.59 6.00 -17.50
C ASN A 96 -0.37 4.80 -17.53
N GLU A 97 -0.08 3.74 -16.78
CA GLU A 97 -1.00 2.61 -16.65
C GLU A 97 -1.97 2.84 -15.48
N LEU A 98 -3.24 2.52 -15.69
CA LEU A 98 -4.26 2.55 -14.64
C LEU A 98 -4.23 1.23 -13.86
N ILE A 99 -3.96 1.32 -12.56
CA ILE A 99 -4.06 0.21 -11.62
C ILE A 99 -5.27 0.46 -10.73
N ALA A 100 -6.14 -0.53 -10.61
CA ALA A 100 -7.29 -0.50 -9.71
C ALA A 100 -7.34 -1.80 -8.91
N ARG A 101 -7.53 -1.69 -7.59
CA ARG A 101 -7.74 -2.84 -6.70
C ARG A 101 -9.00 -2.65 -5.88
N GLY A 102 -9.69 -3.76 -5.59
CA GLY A 102 -10.99 -3.78 -4.91
C GLY A 102 -12.15 -3.27 -5.77
N ILE A 103 -11.88 -2.46 -6.80
CA ILE A 103 -12.92 -1.97 -7.70
C ILE A 103 -13.31 -3.13 -8.63
N GLU A 104 -14.43 -3.79 -8.36
CA GLU A 104 -15.07 -4.66 -9.35
C GLU A 104 -15.41 -3.82 -10.57
N ILE A 105 -14.53 -3.82 -11.59
CA ILE A 105 -14.91 -3.36 -12.92
C ILE A 105 -15.87 -4.43 -13.45
N ARG A 106 -17.17 -4.28 -13.12
CA ARG A 106 -18.23 -4.98 -13.82
C ARG A 106 -18.15 -4.53 -15.28
N ARG A 107 -17.46 -5.30 -16.12
CA ARG A 107 -17.62 -5.22 -17.58
C ARG A 107 -19.02 -5.70 -17.91
N HIS A 108 -20.01 -4.83 -17.75
CA HIS A 108 -21.25 -4.91 -18.50
C HIS A 108 -21.05 -3.96 -19.69
N ASP A 109 -21.01 -4.51 -20.90
CA ASP A 109 -21.50 -3.91 -22.14
C ASP A 109 -20.77 -4.47 -23.37
N ALA A 110 -21.27 -5.61 -23.83
CA ALA A 110 -21.61 -5.76 -25.23
C ALA A 110 -22.76 -6.78 -25.32
N PRO A 111 -24.01 -6.36 -25.63
CA PRO A 111 -24.94 -7.30 -26.21
C PRO A 111 -24.39 -7.68 -27.58
N ILE A 112 -24.23 -8.98 -27.80
CA ILE A 112 -24.12 -9.55 -29.15
C ILE A 112 -25.46 -9.23 -29.81
N SER A 113 -25.48 -8.21 -30.67
CA SER A 113 -26.58 -8.00 -31.61
C SER A 113 -26.47 -8.94 -32.79
#